data_AF-A0A3N5J6B0-F1
#
_entry.id   AF-A0A3N5J6B0-F1
#
_cell.length_a   1.000
_cell.length_b   1.000
_cell.length_c   1.000
_cell.angle_alpha   90.00
_cell.angle_beta   90.00
_cell.angle_gamma   90.00
#
_symmetry.space_group_name_H-M   'P 1'
#
loop_
_entity.id
_entity.type
_entity.pdbx_description
1 polymer ?
#
loop_
_entity_poly.entity_id
_entity_poly.type
_entity_poly.pdbx_seq_one_letter_code
_entity_poly.pdbx_strand_id
1 'polypeptide(L)' 'MTALYIVECSDFTFLLRHTGLTRGNLSSHIVKLEEAHYLEVEKTFVDRVPRTVLRLTKEGRTALEKYRKQMTQALNRM' A
#
# COMPACT_ATOMS: atom_id res chain seq x y z
N MET A 1 -4.36 5.69 2.16
CA MET A 1 -3.13 4.86 2.20
C MET A 1 -2.93 4.16 3.56
N THR A 2 -4.01 3.85 4.29
CA THR A 2 -3.93 3.19 5.62
C THR A 2 -4.33 1.70 5.58
N ALA A 3 -4.83 1.23 4.43
CA ALA A 3 -5.35 -0.12 4.23
C ALA A 3 -4.28 -1.23 4.41
N LEU A 4 -3.03 -0.95 4.02
CA LEU A 4 -1.92 -1.90 4.10
C LEU A 4 -1.33 -2.04 5.51
N TYR A 5 -1.75 -1.22 6.49
CA TYR A 5 -1.21 -1.30 7.85
C TYR A 5 -1.77 -2.51 8.64
N ILE A 6 -2.97 -2.97 8.30
CA ILE A 6 -3.68 -4.01 9.07
C ILE A 6 -3.49 -5.40 8.45
N VAL A 7 -3.13 -5.49 7.17
CA VAL A 7 -3.04 -6.76 6.44
C VAL A 7 -1.61 -7.01 6.00
N GLU A 8 -1.03 -8.15 6.36
CA GLU A 8 0.35 -8.52 5.99
C GLU A 8 0.58 -8.57 4.48
N CYS A 9 -0.48 -8.84 3.72
CA CYS A 9 -0.53 -8.77 2.27
C CYS A 9 -1.94 -8.39 1.81
N SER A 10 -2.08 -7.75 0.66
CA SER A 10 -3.40 -7.45 0.07
C SER A 10 -3.31 -7.48 -1.44
N ASP A 11 -4.36 -7.91 -2.11
CA ASP A 11 -4.41 -7.83 -3.57
C ASP A 11 -4.86 -6.44 -4.05
N PHE A 12 -4.49 -6.11 -5.29
CA PHE A 12 -4.80 -4.83 -5.92
C PHE A 12 -6.31 -4.51 -5.91
N THR A 13 -7.17 -5.50 -6.12
CA THR A 13 -8.63 -5.30 -6.15
C THR A 13 -9.16 -4.92 -4.78
N PHE A 14 -8.65 -5.56 -3.73
CA PHE A 14 -8.97 -5.20 -2.35
C PHE A 14 -8.58 -3.75 -2.04
N LEU A 15 -7.35 -3.33 -2.36
CA LEU A 15 -6.90 -1.96 -2.13
C LEU A 15 -7.71 -0.94 -2.94
N LEU A 16 -8.07 -1.26 -4.18
CA LEU A 16 -8.89 -0.40 -5.02
C LEU A 16 -10.24 -0.12 -4.36
N ARG A 17 -10.92 -1.18 -3.89
CA ARG A 17 -12.21 -1.08 -3.21
C ARG A 17 -12.09 -0.34 -1.87
N HIS A 18 -11.07 -0.63 -1.08
CA HIS A 18 -10.91 -0.07 0.26
C HIS A 18 -10.45 1.39 0.26
N THR A 19 -9.66 1.80 -0.74
CA THR A 19 -9.16 3.18 -0.81
C THR A 19 -10.08 4.13 -1.58
N GLY A 20 -11.03 3.60 -2.36
CA GLY A 20 -11.90 4.39 -3.24
C GLY A 20 -11.15 5.11 -4.36
N LEU A 21 -9.87 4.80 -4.57
CA LEU A 21 -9.07 5.40 -5.63
C LEU A 21 -9.49 4.86 -7.01
N THR A 22 -9.16 5.62 -8.05
CA THR A 22 -9.21 5.11 -9.42
C THR A 22 -8.07 4.11 -9.64
N ARG A 23 -8.26 3.19 -10.60
CA ARG A 23 -7.22 2.21 -10.98
C ARG A 23 -5.90 2.89 -11.36
N GLY A 24 -5.97 3.98 -12.11
CA GLY A 24 -4.78 4.74 -12.53
C GLY A 24 -4.01 5.30 -11.34
N ASN A 25 -4.71 5.99 -10.42
CA ASN A 25 -4.07 6.56 -9.23
C ASN A 25 -3.44 5.47 -8.36
N LEU A 26 -4.18 4.39 -8.08
CA LEU A 26 -3.65 3.29 -7.28
C LEU A 26 -2.40 2.66 -7.93
N SER A 27 -2.43 2.43 -9.25
CA SER A 27 -1.29 1.90 -9.98
C SER A 27 -0.07 2.83 -9.89
N SER A 28 -0.25 4.14 -10.10
CA SER A 28 0.85 5.10 -10.00
C SER A 28 1.42 5.19 -8.59
N HIS A 29 0.59 5.06 -7.56
CA HIS A 29 1.07 5.01 -6.18
C HIS A 29 1.85 3.73 -5.88
N ILE A 30 1.38 2.57 -6.34
CA ILE A 30 2.06 1.29 -6.15
C ILE A 30 3.44 1.33 -6.79
N VAL A 31 3.56 1.80 -8.03
CA VAL A 31 4.85 1.91 -8.73
C VAL A 31 5.83 2.76 -7.94
N LYS A 32 5.42 3.94 -7.46
CA LYS A 32 6.29 4.82 -6.66
C LYS A 32 6.71 4.18 -5.33
N LEU A 33 5.81 3.45 -4.68
CA LEU A 33 6.11 2.77 -3.42
C LEU A 33 7.03 1.55 -3.63
N GLU A 34 6.90 0.87 -4.76
CA GLU A 34 7.77 -0.22 -5.19
C GLU A 34 9.18 0.30 -5.53
N GLU A 35 9.28 1.37 -6.32
CA GLU A 35 10.55 2.05 -6.64
C GLU A 35 11.27 2.56 -5.39
N ALA A 36 10.51 2.98 -4.36
CA ALA A 36 11.06 3.38 -3.06
C ALA A 36 11.38 2.18 -2.14
N HIS A 37 11.23 0.95 -2.61
CA HIS A 37 11.40 -0.29 -1.83
C HIS A 37 10.52 -0.38 -0.57
N TYR A 38 9.38 0.32 -0.56
CA TYR A 38 8.41 0.26 0.53
C TYR A 38 7.37 -0.84 0.32
N LEU A 39 7.24 -1.33 -0.91
CA LEU A 39 6.24 -2.31 -1.28
C LEU A 39 6.83 -3.36 -2.22
N GLU A 40 6.62 -4.62 -1.91
CA GLU A 40 6.87 -5.75 -2.80
C GLU A 40 5.60 -6.05 -3.60
N VAL A 41 5.74 -6.11 -4.93
CA VAL A 41 4.65 -6.44 -5.86
C VAL A 41 4.90 -7.80 -6.46
N GLU A 42 4.01 -8.75 -6.20
CA GLU A 42 4.07 -10.09 -6.76
C GLU A 42 2.89 -10.30 -7.71
N LYS A 43 3.18 -10.58 -8.98
CA LYS A 43 2.16 -10.98 -9.97
C LYS A 43 2.08 -12.50 -9.96
N THR A 44 0.97 -13.03 -9.49
CA THR A 44 0.71 -14.48 -9.41
C THR A 44 -0.57 -14.84 -10.17
N PHE A 45 -0.81 -16.14 -10.35
CA PHE A 45 -2.04 -16.67 -10.92
C PHE A 45 -2.73 -17.55 -9.89
N VAL A 46 -3.98 -17.20 -9.55
CA VAL A 46 -4.84 -18.03 -8.68
C VAL A 46 -6.00 -18.49 -9.53
N ASP A 47 -6.20 -19.81 -9.67
CA ASP A 47 -7.26 -20.40 -10.48
C ASP A 47 -7.30 -19.88 -11.94
N ARG A 48 -6.13 -19.69 -12.55
CA ARG A 48 -5.94 -19.12 -13.91
C ARG A 48 -6.31 -17.64 -14.05
N VAL A 49 -6.58 -16.95 -12.94
CA VAL A 49 -6.85 -15.51 -12.91
C VAL A 49 -5.59 -14.76 -12.45
N PRO A 50 -5.10 -13.77 -13.21
CA PRO A 50 -3.95 -12.96 -12.79
C PRO A 50 -4.32 -12.14 -11.55
N ARG A 51 -3.49 -12.22 -10.52
CA ARG A 51 -3.66 -11.50 -9.26
C ARG A 51 -2.36 -10.81 -8.89
N THR A 52 -2.45 -9.52 -8.59
CA THR A 52 -1.32 -8.75 -8.06
C THR A 52 -1.44 -8.72 -6.54
N VAL A 53 -0.48 -9.32 -5.86
CA VAL A 53 -0.33 -9.32 -4.41
C VAL A 53 0.66 -8.24 -4.03
N LEU A 54 0.33 -7.46 -3.01
CA LEU A 54 1.08 -6.32 -2.52
C LEU A 54 1.45 -6.56 -1.06
N ARG A 55 2.74 -6.42 -0.71
CA ARG A 55 3.25 -6.60 0.65
C ARG A 55 4.10 -5.41 1.06
N LEU A 56 3.93 -4.92 2.29
CA LEU A 56 4.85 -3.92 2.83
C LEU A 56 6.17 -4.57 3.23
N THR A 57 7.27 -3.96 2.80
CA THR A 57 8.62 -4.30 3.27
C THR A 57 8.82 -3.79 4.70
N LYS A 58 9.95 -4.17 5.33
CA LYS A 58 10.31 -3.66 6.66
C LYS A 58 10.53 -2.14 6.63
N GLU A 59 11.16 -1.66 5.57
CA GLU A 59 11.42 -0.27 5.26
C GLU A 59 10.10 0.49 5.07
N GLY A 60 9.18 -0.09 4.29
CA GLY A 60 7.85 0.47 4.06
C GLY A 60 7.01 0.57 5.33
N ARG A 61 7.05 -0.45 6.20
CA ARG A 61 6.39 -0.39 7.52
C ARG A 61 6.95 0.74 8.38
N THR A 62 8.27 0.86 8.44
CA THR A 62 8.95 1.91 9.22
C THR A 62 8.63 3.31 8.69
N ALA A 63 8.64 3.48 7.37
CA ALA A 63 8.29 4.74 6.71
C ALA A 63 6.83 5.14 6.98
N LEU A 64 5.91 4.17 6.92
CA LEU A 64 4.51 4.38 7.23
C LEU A 64 4.27 4.77 8.69
N GLU A 65 4.95 4.11 9.63
CA GLU A 65 4.87 4.48 11.06
C GLU A 65 5.39 5.90 11.31
N LYS A 66 6.50 6.28 10.68
CA LYS A 66 7.04 7.63 10.75
C LYS A 66 6.04 8.65 10.21
N TYR A 67 5.45 8.37 9.05
CA TYR A 67 4.43 9.24 8.45
C TYR A 67 3.21 9.39 9.37
N ARG A 68 2.71 8.29 9.96
CA ARG A 68 1.59 8.34 10.91
C ARG A 68 1.92 9.21 12.13
N LYS A 69 3.10 9.04 12.73
CA LYS A 69 3.55 9.86 13.87
C LYS A 69 3.59 11.35 13.50
N GLN A 70 4.16 11.69 12.34
CA GLN A 70 4.22 13.06 11.86
C GLN A 70 2.84 13.66 11.62
N MET A 71 1.93 12.89 11.00
CA MET A 71 0.57 13.35 10.71
C MET A 71 -0.25 13.55 11.99
N THR A 72 -0.16 12.64 12.97
CA THR A 72 -0.80 12.81 14.28
C THR A 72 -0.24 14.03 15.02
N GLN A 73 1.07 14.25 14.97
CA GLN A 73 1.68 15.44 15.57
C GLN A 73 1.22 16.74 14.88
N ALA A 74 1.08 16.74 13.55
CA ALA A 74 0.58 17.90 12.83
C ALA A 74 -0.88 18.21 13.20
N LEU A 75 -1.74 17.17 13.27
CA LEU A 75 -3.13 17.31 13.67
C LEU A 75 -3.28 17.78 15.13
N ASN A 76 -2.43 17.32 16.04
CA ASN A 76 -2.45 17.74 17.45
C ASN A 76 -1.90 19.15 17.69
N ARG A 77 -1.26 19.76 16.69
CA ARG A 77 -0.75 21.14 16.73
C ARG A 77 -1.70 22.16 16.11
N MET A 78 -2.82 21.70 15.56
CA MET A 78 -3.96 22.54 15.15
C MET A 78 -4.93 22.66 16.31
#